data_AF-A0A251UEH0-F1
#
_entry.id   AF-A0A251UEH0-F1
#
_cell.length_a   1.000
_cell.length_b   1.000
_cell.length_c   1.000
_cell.angle_alpha   90.00
_cell.angle_beta   90.00
_cell.angle_gamma   90.00
#
_symmetry.space_group_name_H-M   'P 1'
#
loop_
_entity.id
_entity.type
_entity.pdbx_description
1 polymer ?
#
loop_
_entity_poly.entity_id
_entity_poly.type
_entity_poly.pdbx_seq_one_letter_code
_entity_poly.pdbx_strand_id
1 'polypeptide(L)'
;MASIPELDHLKIPLEDIKLATNNFSDSNFIGQGGFGRVYKGQLPLSAFAASTTTSRSTNPTARPATIAVKRLDVKGGQGQHEFLMEIAMLSSYKHDNLVSLVGFSEEGDEKIIVYEHEVRGSLDKYLATDLTWVQRLQICLGAARGLNYLHDGVGEGHRVLHRDIKSSNILLDENWEAKVSDFGLSKIGPTNQEFTFLVTTAAGTFGYVDPIYITTGVLTKESDVYSFGVVLFEVLCGRLAMIGKYEDERRFLAHLARLRYEEGKLDEIIIPSIRKQIKPNSLQTFSRIAYQCLKLERKQRPTMATIMEQLQISLEFQISCRRITRIGLWGSSTGGSPWSFQLDGSHKLRKITLDHEDWIYSIGFTTEDLSGLFNSSQQHGGGGGRSGGQISEINFDADEDITGILGTVGVTTGRYRGYIVISSLCFRTNKQSFGPFGKETGDRFSVPWDVGSFAGFYGRAGFYLDGLGCYLKATM
;
A
#
# COMPACT_ATOMS: atom_id res chain seq x y z
N MET A 1 -36.27 8.67 -19.65
CA MET A 1 -35.41 7.52 -19.33
C MET A 1 -36.25 6.28 -19.53
N ALA A 2 -35.86 5.43 -20.47
CA ALA A 2 -36.57 4.19 -20.74
C ALA A 2 -36.60 3.32 -19.48
N SER A 3 -37.65 2.50 -19.33
CA SER A 3 -37.57 1.27 -18.54
C SER A 3 -36.22 0.58 -18.79
N ILE A 4 -35.65 -0.10 -17.81
CA ILE A 4 -34.40 -0.86 -17.99
C ILE A 4 -34.71 -2.37 -18.15
N PRO A 5 -35.28 -2.85 -19.28
CA PRO A 5 -35.45 -4.28 -19.54
C PRO A 5 -34.14 -5.07 -19.44
N GLU A 6 -33.00 -4.45 -19.74
CA GLU A 6 -31.69 -5.10 -19.73
C GLU A 6 -31.22 -5.52 -18.32
N LEU A 7 -31.79 -4.96 -17.26
CA LEU A 7 -31.45 -5.28 -15.87
C LEU A 7 -32.53 -6.08 -15.14
N ASP A 8 -33.52 -6.63 -15.85
CA ASP A 8 -34.61 -7.43 -15.24
C ASP A 8 -34.07 -8.65 -14.47
N HIS A 9 -32.93 -9.20 -14.90
CA HIS A 9 -32.23 -10.29 -14.21
C HIS A 9 -31.67 -9.92 -12.81
N LEU A 10 -31.59 -8.63 -12.49
CA LEU A 10 -31.17 -8.11 -11.18
C LEU A 10 -32.35 -7.73 -10.27
N LYS A 11 -33.60 -7.86 -10.76
CA LYS A 11 -34.78 -7.56 -9.93
C LYS A 11 -35.00 -8.66 -8.90
N ILE A 12 -35.14 -8.25 -7.65
CA ILE A 12 -35.45 -9.11 -6.51
C ILE A 12 -36.86 -8.75 -6.04
N PRO A 13 -37.79 -9.71 -5.91
CA PRO A 13 -39.12 -9.45 -5.39
C PRO A 13 -39.07 -8.79 -4.01
N LEU A 14 -39.92 -7.79 -3.77
CA LEU A 14 -39.99 -7.09 -2.49
C LEU A 14 -40.28 -8.05 -1.33
N GLU A 15 -41.09 -9.09 -1.56
CA GLU A 15 -41.42 -10.10 -0.56
C GLU A 15 -40.17 -10.87 -0.10
N ASP A 16 -39.26 -11.22 -1.01
CA ASP A 16 -38.01 -11.89 -0.68
C ASP A 16 -37.10 -10.99 0.16
N ILE A 17 -37.06 -9.68 -0.14
CA ILE A 17 -36.31 -8.69 0.65
C ILE A 17 -36.90 -8.52 2.05
N LYS A 18 -38.24 -8.47 2.17
CA LYS A 18 -38.92 -8.42 3.46
C LYS A 18 -38.60 -9.67 4.28
N LEU A 19 -38.69 -10.86 3.68
CA LEU A 19 -38.33 -12.10 4.36
C LEU A 19 -36.87 -12.08 4.81
N ALA A 20 -35.94 -11.68 3.94
CA ALA A 20 -34.51 -11.63 4.23
C ALA A 20 -34.14 -10.65 5.36
N THR A 21 -34.89 -9.56 5.51
CA THR A 21 -34.62 -8.49 6.50
C THR A 21 -35.52 -8.57 7.73
N ASN A 22 -36.37 -9.59 7.85
CA ASN A 22 -37.43 -9.67 8.85
C ASN A 22 -38.32 -8.41 8.86
N ASN A 23 -38.85 -8.08 7.68
CA ASN A 23 -39.66 -6.90 7.39
C ASN A 23 -38.99 -5.58 7.81
N PHE A 24 -37.71 -5.40 7.45
CA PHE A 24 -36.92 -4.22 7.82
C PHE A 24 -36.88 -3.96 9.34
N SER A 25 -36.78 -5.04 10.13
CA SER A 25 -36.72 -4.94 11.59
C SER A 25 -35.56 -4.04 12.04
N ASP A 26 -35.78 -3.23 13.08
CA ASP A 26 -34.73 -2.42 13.70
C ASP A 26 -33.57 -3.28 14.26
N SER A 27 -33.81 -4.56 14.57
CA SER A 27 -32.74 -5.51 14.94
C SER A 27 -31.73 -5.77 13.84
N ASN A 28 -32.12 -5.53 12.57
CA ASN A 28 -31.28 -5.65 11.40
C ASN A 28 -30.75 -4.30 10.90
N PHE A 29 -31.04 -3.19 11.59
CA PHE A 29 -30.57 -1.87 11.17
C PHE A 29 -29.04 -1.75 11.25
N ILE A 30 -28.40 -1.34 10.15
CA ILE A 30 -26.94 -1.14 10.06
C ILE A 30 -26.58 0.34 10.22
N GLY A 31 -27.38 1.22 9.62
CA GLY A 31 -27.12 2.65 9.58
C GLY A 31 -28.08 3.41 8.69
N GLN A 32 -27.97 4.74 8.73
CA GLN A 32 -28.79 5.64 7.94
C GLN A 32 -27.88 6.69 7.28
N GLY A 33 -28.00 6.84 5.97
CA GLY A 33 -27.35 7.89 5.20
C GLY A 33 -28.35 8.97 4.80
N GLY A 34 -27.90 9.94 3.99
CA GLY A 34 -28.77 11.00 3.44
C GLY A 34 -29.90 10.48 2.56
N PHE A 35 -29.78 9.25 2.07
CA PHE A 35 -30.63 8.68 1.04
C PHE A 35 -31.51 7.51 1.51
N GLY A 36 -31.46 7.16 2.80
CA GLY A 36 -32.30 6.09 3.35
C GLY A 36 -31.65 5.27 4.46
N ARG A 37 -32.38 4.24 4.89
CA ARG A 37 -31.95 3.30 5.95
C ARG A 37 -31.37 2.04 5.32
N VAL A 38 -30.32 1.50 5.92
CA VAL A 38 -29.65 0.27 5.49
C VAL A 38 -29.89 -0.83 6.51
N TYR A 39 -30.30 -1.99 6.04
CA TYR A 39 -30.60 -3.17 6.86
C TYR A 39 -29.76 -4.36 6.45
N LYS A 40 -29.40 -5.21 7.40
CA LYS A 40 -28.80 -6.51 7.17
C LYS A 40 -29.89 -7.51 6.78
N GLY A 41 -29.57 -8.41 5.86
CA GLY A 41 -30.45 -9.53 5.52
C GLY A 41 -29.70 -10.80 5.18
N GLN A 42 -30.46 -11.90 5.07
CA GLN A 42 -29.96 -13.18 4.57
C GLN A 42 -30.81 -13.62 3.38
N LEU A 43 -30.20 -13.68 2.19
CA LEU A 43 -30.86 -14.13 0.97
C LEU A 43 -30.55 -15.62 0.71
N PRO A 44 -31.54 -16.45 0.35
CA PRO A 44 -31.29 -17.81 -0.10
C PRO A 44 -30.37 -17.83 -1.33
N LEU A 45 -29.44 -18.80 -1.39
CA LEU A 45 -28.44 -18.90 -2.48
C LEU A 45 -29.06 -19.03 -3.88
N SER A 46 -30.23 -19.64 -3.99
CA SER A 46 -30.97 -19.77 -5.26
C SER A 46 -31.40 -18.43 -5.84
N ALA A 47 -31.65 -17.42 -4.99
CA ALA A 47 -31.96 -16.05 -5.41
C ALA A 47 -30.69 -15.23 -5.68
N PHE A 48 -29.56 -15.56 -5.03
CA PHE A 48 -28.26 -14.88 -5.17
C PHE A 48 -27.50 -15.31 -6.44
N ALA A 49 -27.57 -16.58 -6.83
CA ALA A 49 -26.86 -17.14 -7.99
C ALA A 49 -27.51 -16.75 -9.33
N ALA A 50 -28.78 -16.33 -9.34
CA ALA A 50 -29.44 -15.85 -10.55
C ALA A 50 -28.98 -14.42 -10.96
N SER A 51 -28.41 -13.65 -10.02
CA SER A 51 -28.04 -12.25 -10.23
C SER A 51 -26.54 -11.97 -10.33
N THR A 52 -25.68 -12.97 -10.08
CA THR A 52 -24.21 -12.83 -10.12
C THR A 52 -23.61 -13.66 -11.26
N THR A 53 -23.09 -13.00 -12.30
CA THR A 53 -22.35 -13.62 -13.42
C THR A 53 -20.93 -14.08 -13.06
N THR A 54 -20.50 -13.84 -11.83
CA THR A 54 -19.19 -14.28 -11.31
C THR A 54 -19.28 -15.73 -10.82
N SER A 55 -18.85 -16.65 -11.68
CA SER A 55 -18.58 -18.05 -11.33
C SER A 55 -17.65 -18.15 -10.11
N ARG A 56 -18.23 -18.25 -8.91
CA ARG A 56 -17.55 -18.75 -7.71
C ARG A 56 -18.43 -19.79 -7.01
N SER A 57 -18.06 -21.05 -7.24
CA SER A 57 -18.38 -22.24 -6.43
C SER A 57 -19.82 -22.73 -6.41
N THR A 58 -20.10 -23.74 -7.23
CA THR A 58 -21.28 -24.63 -7.15
C THR A 58 -21.13 -25.65 -6.02
N ASN A 59 -20.93 -25.19 -4.77
CA ASN A 59 -20.94 -26.08 -3.60
C ASN A 59 -22.35 -26.12 -2.97
N PRO A 60 -23.01 -27.30 -2.93
CA PRO A 60 -24.39 -27.44 -2.43
C PRO A 60 -24.52 -27.35 -0.90
N THR A 61 -23.46 -26.97 -0.18
CA THR A 61 -23.43 -26.73 1.27
C THR A 61 -23.27 -25.25 1.64
N ALA A 62 -23.45 -24.33 0.70
CA ALA A 62 -23.20 -22.92 0.93
C ALA A 62 -24.20 -22.31 1.93
N ARG A 63 -23.71 -21.37 2.76
CA ARG A 63 -24.52 -20.57 3.68
C ARG A 63 -25.32 -19.50 2.92
N PRO A 64 -26.50 -19.06 3.41
CA PRO A 64 -27.22 -17.95 2.80
C PRO A 64 -26.32 -16.71 2.69
N ALA A 65 -26.44 -15.99 1.57
CA ALA A 65 -25.64 -14.80 1.32
C ALA A 65 -26.07 -13.69 2.28
N THR A 66 -25.13 -13.11 3.02
CA THR A 66 -25.41 -11.96 3.87
C THR A 66 -25.40 -10.71 2.99
N ILE A 67 -26.51 -9.96 3.03
CA ILE A 67 -26.74 -8.80 2.17
C ILE A 67 -26.93 -7.53 2.99
N ALA A 68 -26.62 -6.39 2.38
CA ALA A 68 -26.99 -5.06 2.85
C ALA A 68 -28.11 -4.52 1.97
N VAL A 69 -29.19 -4.05 2.59
CA VAL A 69 -30.42 -3.61 1.92
C VAL A 69 -30.62 -2.13 2.20
N LYS A 70 -30.31 -1.28 1.23
CA LYS A 70 -30.54 0.18 1.29
C LYS A 70 -31.94 0.47 0.78
N ARG A 71 -32.84 0.78 1.71
CA ARG A 71 -34.21 1.21 1.41
C ARG A 71 -34.23 2.73 1.31
N LEU A 72 -34.41 3.25 0.09
CA LEU A 72 -34.31 4.68 -0.16
C LEU A 72 -35.56 5.42 0.32
N ASP A 73 -35.35 6.64 0.84
CA ASP A 73 -36.44 7.57 1.06
C ASP A 73 -36.63 8.44 -0.20
N VAL A 74 -37.70 8.18 -0.94
CA VAL A 74 -38.01 8.90 -2.18
C VAL A 74 -38.80 10.20 -1.96
N LYS A 75 -39.13 10.54 -0.70
CA LYS A 75 -39.88 11.76 -0.37
C LYS A 75 -39.02 12.99 -0.72
N GLY A 76 -39.33 13.64 -1.83
CA GLY A 76 -38.60 14.83 -2.32
C GLY A 76 -38.03 14.71 -3.73
N GLY A 77 -38.23 13.59 -4.43
CA GLY A 77 -37.90 13.42 -5.86
C GLY A 77 -36.42 13.19 -6.20
N GLN A 78 -35.48 13.57 -5.33
CA GLN A 78 -34.04 13.30 -5.51
C GLN A 78 -33.71 11.80 -5.45
N GLY A 79 -34.35 11.05 -4.54
CA GLY A 79 -34.08 9.63 -4.34
C GLY A 79 -34.28 8.73 -5.56
N GLN A 80 -35.15 9.09 -6.51
CA GLN A 80 -35.33 8.32 -7.76
C GLN A 80 -34.11 8.44 -8.68
N HIS A 81 -33.52 9.63 -8.80
CA HIS A 81 -32.35 9.82 -9.65
C HIS A 81 -31.15 9.05 -9.08
N GLU A 82 -30.95 9.15 -7.77
CA GLU A 82 -29.87 8.46 -7.06
C GLU A 82 -30.03 6.94 -7.14
N PHE A 83 -31.26 6.42 -6.99
CA PHE A 83 -31.56 5.01 -7.16
C PHE A 83 -31.16 4.50 -8.54
N LEU A 84 -31.62 5.16 -9.61
CA LEU A 84 -31.32 4.77 -10.98
C LEU A 84 -29.83 4.92 -11.31
N MET A 85 -29.19 5.99 -10.83
CA MET A 85 -27.77 6.24 -11.03
C MET A 85 -26.95 5.14 -10.35
N GLU A 86 -27.22 4.83 -9.09
CA GLU A 86 -26.46 3.84 -8.34
C GLU A 86 -26.58 2.44 -8.95
N ILE A 87 -27.77 2.05 -9.41
CA ILE A 87 -27.96 0.79 -10.17
C ILE A 87 -27.14 0.80 -11.46
N ALA A 88 -27.26 1.85 -12.29
CA ALA A 88 -26.55 1.94 -13.56
C ALA A 88 -25.02 1.91 -13.39
N MET A 89 -24.53 2.56 -12.34
CA MET A 89 -23.11 2.56 -11.99
C MET A 89 -22.65 1.19 -11.53
N LEU A 90 -23.34 0.57 -10.58
CA LEU A 90 -22.87 -0.71 -10.05
C LEU A 90 -23.19 -1.91 -10.96
N SER A 91 -24.10 -1.79 -11.92
CA SER A 91 -24.31 -2.79 -12.96
C SER A 91 -23.19 -2.77 -14.01
N SER A 92 -22.70 -1.58 -14.37
CA SER A 92 -21.78 -1.40 -15.50
C SER A 92 -20.31 -1.41 -15.11
N TYR A 93 -19.98 -1.08 -13.86
CA TYR A 93 -18.61 -0.90 -13.38
C TYR A 93 -18.31 -1.88 -12.26
N LYS A 94 -17.35 -2.79 -12.47
CA LYS A 94 -17.01 -3.89 -11.55
C LYS A 94 -15.52 -3.88 -11.25
N HIS A 95 -15.17 -3.82 -9.97
CA HIS A 95 -13.77 -3.82 -9.51
C HIS A 95 -13.70 -4.23 -8.04
N ASP A 96 -12.61 -4.89 -7.63
CA ASP A 96 -12.45 -5.46 -6.28
C ASP A 96 -12.53 -4.42 -5.16
N ASN A 97 -12.25 -3.14 -5.45
CA ASN A 97 -12.36 -2.03 -4.50
C ASN A 97 -13.62 -1.16 -4.67
N LEU A 98 -14.66 -1.66 -5.34
CA LEU A 98 -16.01 -1.08 -5.36
C LEU A 98 -16.98 -2.06 -4.71
N VAL A 99 -18.08 -1.55 -4.12
CA VAL A 99 -19.14 -2.44 -3.59
C VAL A 99 -19.83 -3.23 -4.70
N SER A 100 -20.22 -4.46 -4.39
CA SER A 100 -20.92 -5.34 -5.34
C SER A 100 -22.43 -5.17 -5.23
N LEU A 101 -23.08 -4.78 -6.32
CA LEU A 101 -24.54 -4.87 -6.47
C LEU A 101 -24.96 -6.34 -6.61
N VAL A 102 -25.89 -6.76 -5.75
CA VAL A 102 -26.57 -8.06 -5.82
C VAL A 102 -27.86 -7.95 -6.62
N GLY A 103 -28.59 -6.85 -6.45
CA GLY A 103 -29.84 -6.60 -7.17
C GLY A 103 -30.59 -5.39 -6.64
N PHE A 104 -31.82 -5.21 -7.11
CA PHE A 104 -32.68 -4.10 -6.69
C PHE A 104 -34.15 -4.50 -6.68
N SER A 105 -34.99 -3.73 -5.99
CA SER A 105 -36.45 -3.85 -6.03
C SER A 105 -37.06 -2.47 -6.31
N GLU A 106 -37.99 -2.46 -7.26
CA GLU A 106 -38.83 -1.31 -7.62
C GLU A 106 -40.28 -1.80 -7.68
N GLU A 107 -40.96 -1.82 -6.53
CA GLU A 107 -42.34 -2.30 -6.41
C GLU A 107 -43.17 -1.28 -5.62
N GLY A 108 -44.24 -0.78 -6.24
CA GLY A 108 -45.01 0.35 -5.68
C GLY A 108 -44.12 1.57 -5.42
N ASP A 109 -44.21 2.11 -4.21
CA ASP A 109 -43.42 3.26 -3.77
C ASP A 109 -42.02 2.87 -3.24
N GLU A 110 -41.72 1.57 -3.13
CA GLU A 110 -40.42 1.11 -2.63
C GLU A 110 -39.34 1.22 -3.72
N LYS A 111 -38.18 1.74 -3.32
CA LYS A 111 -36.94 1.74 -4.09
C LYS A 111 -35.84 1.19 -3.20
N ILE A 112 -35.32 0.02 -3.55
CA ILE A 112 -34.40 -0.73 -2.69
C ILE A 112 -33.22 -1.21 -3.51
N ILE A 113 -32.01 -1.00 -3.01
CA ILE A 113 -30.78 -1.54 -3.59
C ILE A 113 -30.20 -2.56 -2.63
N VAL A 114 -29.78 -3.70 -3.17
CA VAL A 114 -29.23 -4.84 -2.42
C VAL A 114 -27.77 -5.03 -2.82
N TYR A 115 -26.89 -5.03 -1.82
CA TYR A 115 -25.45 -5.21 -1.98
C TYR A 115 -24.97 -6.46 -1.24
N GLU A 116 -23.76 -6.92 -1.60
CA GLU A 116 -22.98 -7.79 -0.72
C GLU A 116 -22.70 -7.04 0.59
N HIS A 117 -22.80 -7.75 1.73
CA HIS A 117 -22.63 -7.11 3.03
C HIS A 117 -21.15 -7.02 3.43
N GLU A 118 -20.62 -5.79 3.41
CA GLU A 118 -19.28 -5.47 3.90
C GLU A 118 -19.25 -5.51 5.44
N VAL A 119 -18.77 -6.63 5.99
CA VAL A 119 -19.01 -7.01 7.40
C VAL A 119 -18.39 -6.06 8.43
N ARG A 120 -17.35 -5.30 8.06
CA ARG A 120 -16.73 -4.31 8.97
C ARG A 120 -17.36 -2.93 8.85
N GLY A 121 -18.30 -2.73 7.93
CA GLY A 121 -18.94 -1.43 7.76
C GLY A 121 -17.95 -0.36 7.28
N SER A 122 -18.21 0.90 7.63
CA SER A 122 -17.53 2.06 7.06
C SER A 122 -16.28 2.52 7.83
N LEU A 123 -15.30 3.09 7.11
CA LEU A 123 -14.00 3.53 7.63
C LEU A 123 -14.10 4.63 8.70
N ASP A 124 -15.10 5.51 8.61
CA ASP A 124 -15.34 6.59 9.59
C ASP A 124 -15.46 6.08 11.03
N LYS A 125 -15.97 4.86 11.22
CA LYS A 125 -16.11 4.21 12.54
C LYS A 125 -14.77 3.86 13.18
N TYR A 126 -13.69 3.77 12.41
CA TYR A 126 -12.38 3.29 12.86
C TYR A 126 -11.32 4.41 12.90
N LEU A 127 -11.65 5.64 12.52
CA LEU A 127 -10.65 6.71 12.40
C LEU A 127 -9.93 6.99 13.72
N ALA A 128 -10.65 7.00 14.85
CA ALA A 128 -10.10 7.31 16.16
C ALA A 128 -9.46 6.10 16.90
N THR A 129 -9.63 4.87 16.41
CA THR A 129 -9.26 3.62 17.11
C THR A 129 -8.69 2.55 16.15
N ASP A 130 -8.58 1.29 16.64
CA ASP A 130 -8.52 -0.07 16.04
C ASP A 130 -7.73 -0.39 14.76
N LEU A 131 -7.23 0.60 14.04
CA LEU A 131 -6.43 0.42 12.83
C LEU A 131 -4.98 0.80 13.09
N THR A 132 -4.10 -0.18 12.89
CA THR A 132 -2.65 0.08 12.79
C THR A 132 -2.35 1.00 11.60
N TRP A 133 -1.20 1.68 11.63
CA TRP A 133 -0.80 2.52 10.50
C TRP A 133 -0.66 1.74 9.18
N VAL A 134 -0.25 0.47 9.23
CA VAL A 134 -0.17 -0.40 8.05
C VAL A 134 -1.56 -0.66 7.46
N GLN A 135 -2.55 -1.01 8.30
CA GLN A 135 -3.93 -1.21 7.83
C GLN A 135 -4.52 0.08 7.25
N ARG A 136 -4.25 1.23 7.86
CA ARG A 136 -4.67 2.55 7.35
C ARG A 136 -4.13 2.80 5.94
N LEU A 137 -2.85 2.51 5.71
CA LEU A 137 -2.22 2.63 4.39
C LEU A 137 -2.84 1.67 3.36
N GLN A 138 -3.09 0.41 3.74
CA GLN A 138 -3.73 -0.58 2.88
C GLN A 138 -5.15 -0.16 2.48
N ILE A 139 -5.94 0.32 3.43
CA ILE A 139 -7.29 0.85 3.18
C ILE A 139 -7.26 2.04 2.22
N CYS A 140 -6.39 3.03 2.48
CA CYS A 140 -6.21 4.17 1.59
C CYS A 140 -5.81 3.72 0.17
N LEU A 141 -4.92 2.75 0.06
CA LEU A 141 -4.47 2.21 -1.22
C LEU A 141 -5.61 1.49 -1.97
N GLY A 142 -6.42 0.68 -1.28
CA GLY A 142 -7.60 0.03 -1.85
C GLY A 142 -8.63 1.05 -2.36
N ALA A 143 -8.95 2.06 -1.55
CA ALA A 143 -9.86 3.14 -1.96
C ALA A 143 -9.30 3.92 -3.18
N ALA A 144 -8.00 4.20 -3.19
CA ALA A 144 -7.34 4.85 -4.30
C ALA A 144 -7.39 4.01 -5.60
N ARG A 145 -7.24 2.68 -5.50
CA ARG A 145 -7.41 1.76 -6.65
C ARG A 145 -8.81 1.82 -7.22
N GLY A 146 -9.84 1.78 -6.36
CA GLY A 146 -11.23 1.90 -6.79
C GLY A 146 -11.50 3.21 -7.52
N LEU A 147 -11.02 4.33 -6.98
CA LEU A 147 -11.22 5.65 -7.59
C LEU A 147 -10.39 5.83 -8.87
N ASN A 148 -9.17 5.28 -8.94
CA ASN A 148 -8.37 5.26 -10.16
C ASN A 148 -9.06 4.46 -11.28
N TYR A 149 -9.65 3.32 -10.95
CA TYR A 149 -10.44 2.54 -11.90
C TYR A 149 -11.60 3.36 -12.47
N LEU A 150 -12.35 4.09 -11.63
CA LEU A 150 -13.44 4.97 -12.07
C LEU A 150 -12.96 6.11 -12.97
N HIS A 151 -11.81 6.69 -12.66
CA HIS A 151 -11.26 7.86 -13.35
C HIS A 151 -10.67 7.51 -14.72
N ASP A 152 -9.88 6.44 -14.79
CA ASP A 152 -9.01 6.14 -15.94
C ASP A 152 -9.00 4.65 -16.35
N GLY A 153 -9.62 3.74 -15.59
CA GLY A 153 -9.58 2.29 -15.82
C GLY A 153 -10.80 1.65 -16.49
N VAL A 154 -11.85 2.43 -16.76
CA VAL A 154 -13.13 1.93 -17.31
C VAL A 154 -13.03 1.50 -18.78
N GLY A 155 -12.06 2.03 -19.52
CA GLY A 155 -11.87 1.76 -20.96
C GLY A 155 -11.91 3.04 -21.80
N GLU A 156 -11.79 2.88 -23.11
CA GLU A 156 -11.72 4.02 -24.04
C GLU A 156 -13.09 4.72 -24.18
N GLY A 157 -13.17 5.98 -23.73
CA GLY A 157 -14.26 6.90 -24.07
C GLY A 157 -15.01 7.50 -22.89
N HIS A 158 -15.00 6.89 -21.70
CA HIS A 158 -15.80 7.34 -20.56
C HIS A 158 -15.06 7.26 -19.21
N ARG A 159 -15.27 8.27 -18.37
CA ARG A 159 -14.78 8.33 -16.98
C ARG A 159 -15.94 8.57 -16.02
N VAL A 160 -15.76 8.17 -14.78
CA VAL A 160 -16.74 8.32 -13.72
C VAL A 160 -16.19 9.26 -12.66
N LEU A 161 -16.97 10.27 -12.30
CA LEU A 161 -16.71 11.17 -11.18
C LEU A 161 -17.65 10.77 -10.04
N HIS A 162 -17.08 10.37 -8.91
CA HIS A 162 -17.84 9.81 -7.77
C HIS A 162 -18.64 10.90 -7.05
N ARG A 163 -18.03 12.08 -6.85
CA ARG A 163 -18.60 13.31 -6.29
C ARG A 163 -18.96 13.29 -4.79
N ASP A 164 -19.07 12.13 -4.16
CA ASP A 164 -19.30 12.00 -2.71
C ASP A 164 -18.28 11.08 -2.00
N ILE A 165 -16.98 11.28 -2.27
CA ILE A 165 -15.92 10.56 -1.56
C ILE A 165 -15.78 11.08 -0.12
N LYS A 166 -15.96 10.18 0.85
CA LYS A 166 -15.81 10.41 2.29
C LYS A 166 -15.56 9.09 3.01
N SER A 167 -15.05 9.13 4.24
CA SER A 167 -14.76 7.92 5.02
C SER A 167 -16.00 7.06 5.31
N SER A 168 -17.20 7.64 5.42
CA SER A 168 -18.43 6.85 5.58
C SER A 168 -18.88 6.10 4.32
N ASN A 169 -18.37 6.49 3.15
CA ASN A 169 -18.62 5.84 1.86
C ASN A 169 -17.49 4.88 1.44
N ILE A 170 -16.50 4.66 2.31
CA ILE A 170 -15.47 3.63 2.14
C ILE A 170 -15.80 2.51 3.11
N LEU A 171 -16.39 1.44 2.60
CA LEU A 171 -16.72 0.24 3.38
C LEU A 171 -15.52 -0.71 3.44
N LEU A 172 -15.55 -1.61 4.41
CA LEU A 172 -14.48 -2.53 4.74
C LEU A 172 -15.02 -3.96 4.78
N ASP A 173 -14.39 -4.84 4.02
CA ASP A 173 -14.75 -6.26 3.97
C ASP A 173 -14.18 -7.04 5.18
N GLU A 174 -14.35 -8.35 5.19
CA GLU A 174 -13.84 -9.22 6.27
C GLU A 174 -12.31 -9.17 6.45
N ASN A 175 -11.59 -8.84 5.37
CA ASN A 175 -10.13 -8.76 5.29
C ASN A 175 -9.59 -7.34 5.49
N TRP A 176 -10.46 -6.36 5.82
CA TRP A 176 -10.12 -4.93 5.88
C TRP A 176 -9.77 -4.31 4.53
N GLU A 177 -10.16 -4.93 3.42
CA GLU A 177 -10.03 -4.33 2.09
C GLU A 177 -11.11 -3.26 1.88
N ALA A 178 -10.71 -2.16 1.25
CA ALA A 178 -11.58 -1.01 1.04
C ALA A 178 -12.51 -1.19 -0.17
N LYS A 179 -13.76 -0.78 -0.02
CA LYS A 179 -14.82 -0.82 -1.02
C LYS A 179 -15.49 0.56 -1.12
N VAL A 180 -15.30 1.25 -2.23
CA VAL A 180 -15.96 2.53 -2.50
C VAL A 180 -17.45 2.28 -2.78
N SER A 181 -18.32 3.08 -2.16
CA SER A 181 -19.78 2.92 -2.16
C SER A 181 -20.51 4.26 -2.36
N ASP A 182 -21.83 4.20 -2.55
CA ASP A 182 -22.75 5.34 -2.66
C ASP A 182 -22.56 6.17 -3.94
N PHE A 183 -22.94 5.56 -5.06
CA PHE A 183 -22.79 6.14 -6.41
C PHE A 183 -23.97 7.04 -6.83
N GLY A 184 -24.94 7.30 -5.96
CA GLY A 184 -26.16 8.03 -6.31
C GLY A 184 -25.92 9.43 -6.89
N LEU A 185 -24.81 10.09 -6.50
CA LEU A 185 -24.43 11.42 -6.99
C LEU A 185 -23.45 11.41 -8.17
N SER A 186 -22.97 10.22 -8.57
CA SER A 186 -21.92 10.06 -9.58
C SER A 186 -22.33 10.65 -10.94
N LYS A 187 -21.32 10.97 -11.75
CA LYS A 187 -21.51 11.44 -13.13
C LYS A 187 -20.55 10.76 -14.08
N ILE A 188 -21.05 10.43 -15.27
CA ILE A 188 -20.24 9.89 -16.37
C ILE A 188 -19.87 11.05 -17.30
N GLY A 189 -18.62 11.08 -17.72
CA GLY A 189 -18.06 12.10 -18.59
C GLY A 189 -17.16 11.51 -19.68
N PRO A 190 -16.97 12.18 -20.82
CA PRO A 190 -16.07 11.67 -21.86
C PRO A 190 -14.59 11.76 -21.44
N THR A 191 -13.77 10.78 -21.86
CA THR A 191 -12.32 10.75 -21.55
C THR A 191 -11.49 11.67 -22.43
N ASN A 192 -11.95 11.98 -23.64
CA ASN A 192 -11.26 12.81 -24.64
C ASN A 192 -11.28 14.31 -24.34
N GLN A 193 -11.95 14.72 -23.26
CA GLN A 193 -11.86 16.07 -22.72
C GLN A 193 -10.94 16.06 -21.51
N GLU A 194 -9.89 16.88 -21.55
CA GLU A 194 -8.96 17.08 -20.43
C GLU A 194 -9.74 17.46 -19.15
N PHE A 195 -10.78 18.27 -19.33
CA PHE A 195 -11.76 18.62 -18.32
C PHE A 195 -13.13 18.09 -18.73
N THR A 196 -13.71 17.23 -17.91
CA THR A 196 -15.14 16.95 -18.02
C THR A 196 -15.88 18.14 -17.42
N PHE A 197 -16.09 19.24 -18.15
CA PHE A 197 -16.83 20.39 -17.62
C PHE A 197 -18.32 20.05 -17.50
N LEU A 198 -18.69 19.26 -16.49
CA LEU A 198 -20.08 19.12 -16.11
C LEU A 198 -20.42 20.34 -15.25
N VAL A 199 -21.02 21.34 -15.87
CA VAL A 199 -21.73 22.39 -15.14
C VAL A 199 -22.96 21.73 -14.53
N THR A 200 -22.91 21.51 -13.22
CA THR A 200 -24.01 20.91 -12.45
C THR A 200 -24.13 21.65 -11.13
N THR A 201 -25.34 21.72 -10.58
CA THR A 201 -25.56 22.20 -9.20
C THR A 201 -24.57 21.53 -8.25
N ALA A 202 -23.86 22.28 -7.41
CA ALA A 202 -22.92 21.68 -6.46
C ALA A 202 -23.65 20.67 -5.55
N ALA A 203 -23.11 19.45 -5.43
CA ALA A 203 -23.61 18.42 -4.51
C ALA A 203 -22.44 17.60 -3.96
N GLY A 204 -22.65 16.98 -2.81
CA GLY A 204 -21.64 16.24 -2.05
C GLY A 204 -21.68 16.61 -0.57
N THR A 205 -20.88 15.92 0.23
CA THR A 205 -20.89 16.09 1.69
C THR A 205 -20.05 17.28 2.14
N PHE A 206 -20.66 18.19 2.90
CA PHE A 206 -20.00 19.37 3.43
C PHE A 206 -18.76 19.01 4.27
N GLY A 207 -17.64 19.68 4.02
CA GLY A 207 -16.32 19.35 4.58
C GLY A 207 -15.41 18.55 3.65
N TYR A 208 -15.96 17.85 2.65
CA TYR A 208 -15.21 17.09 1.64
C TYR A 208 -15.19 17.76 0.27
N VAL A 209 -16.24 18.52 -0.07
CA VAL A 209 -16.42 19.07 -1.42
C VAL A 209 -15.30 20.05 -1.81
N ASP A 210 -14.78 19.89 -3.03
CA ASP A 210 -13.79 20.79 -3.64
C ASP A 210 -14.28 22.26 -3.64
N PRO A 211 -13.56 23.20 -3.00
CA PRO A 211 -13.99 24.60 -2.92
C PRO A 211 -14.09 25.27 -4.30
N ILE A 212 -13.29 24.84 -5.28
CA ILE A 212 -13.39 25.35 -6.65
C ILE A 212 -14.67 24.82 -7.30
N TYR A 213 -15.05 23.57 -7.03
CA TYR A 213 -16.29 23.00 -7.56
C TYR A 213 -17.51 23.71 -6.97
N ILE A 214 -17.53 23.96 -5.65
CA ILE A 214 -18.59 24.74 -5.01
C ILE A 214 -18.75 26.12 -5.68
N THR A 215 -17.63 26.80 -5.92
CA THR A 215 -17.64 28.18 -6.43
C THR A 215 -17.98 28.26 -7.92
N THR A 216 -17.48 27.32 -8.72
CA THR A 216 -17.57 27.38 -10.19
C THR A 216 -18.69 26.53 -10.77
N GLY A 217 -19.22 25.56 -10.01
CA GLY A 217 -20.12 24.52 -10.51
C GLY A 217 -19.47 23.52 -11.47
N VAL A 218 -18.15 23.64 -11.72
CA VAL A 218 -17.41 22.76 -12.63
C VAL A 218 -16.89 21.54 -11.86
N LEU A 219 -17.40 20.36 -12.16
CA LEU A 219 -16.94 19.10 -11.56
C LEU A 219 -15.81 18.47 -12.39
N THR A 220 -14.71 18.00 -11.78
CA THR A 220 -13.64 17.28 -12.50
C THR A 220 -13.09 16.11 -11.69
N LYS A 221 -12.16 15.30 -12.26
CA LYS A 221 -11.45 14.23 -11.52
C LYS A 221 -10.75 14.79 -10.28
N GLU A 222 -10.21 16.00 -10.41
CA GLU A 222 -9.52 16.72 -9.35
C GLU A 222 -10.45 17.09 -8.18
N SER A 223 -11.77 17.13 -8.40
CA SER A 223 -12.75 17.32 -7.31
C SER A 223 -12.88 16.08 -6.43
N ASP A 224 -12.85 14.88 -7.01
CA ASP A 224 -12.77 13.63 -6.24
C ASP A 224 -11.40 13.51 -5.55
N VAL A 225 -10.31 13.91 -6.22
CA VAL A 225 -8.96 13.94 -5.62
C VAL A 225 -8.93 14.82 -4.38
N TYR A 226 -9.55 16.00 -4.42
CA TYR A 226 -9.65 16.86 -3.24
C TYR A 226 -10.37 16.17 -2.09
N SER A 227 -11.54 15.58 -2.38
CA SER A 227 -12.35 14.85 -1.40
C SER A 227 -11.58 13.67 -0.80
N PHE A 228 -10.83 12.93 -1.63
CA PHE A 228 -9.93 11.86 -1.18
C PHE A 228 -8.78 12.39 -0.32
N GLY A 229 -8.22 13.55 -0.64
CA GLY A 229 -7.23 14.25 0.19
C GLY A 229 -7.75 14.54 1.61
N VAL A 230 -9.04 14.88 1.73
CA VAL A 230 -9.68 15.06 3.04
C VAL A 230 -9.71 13.72 3.79
N VAL A 231 -10.12 12.64 3.14
CA VAL A 231 -10.12 11.28 3.72
C VAL A 231 -8.72 10.86 4.16
N LEU A 232 -7.67 11.14 3.37
CA LEU A 232 -6.29 10.83 3.77
C LEU A 232 -5.90 11.54 5.07
N PHE A 233 -6.30 12.80 5.25
CA PHE A 233 -6.10 13.49 6.52
C PHE A 233 -7.00 12.99 7.64
N GLU A 234 -8.22 12.54 7.37
CA GLU A 234 -9.04 11.87 8.39
C GLU A 234 -8.32 10.63 8.93
N VAL A 235 -7.75 9.83 8.03
CA VAL A 235 -7.01 8.61 8.36
C VAL A 235 -5.72 8.92 9.13
N LEU A 236 -4.98 9.96 8.72
CA LEU A 236 -3.74 10.38 9.38
C LEU A 236 -4.00 10.99 10.76
N CYS A 237 -4.97 11.90 10.86
CA CYS A 237 -5.29 12.62 12.08
C CYS A 237 -6.24 11.87 13.01
N GLY A 238 -6.85 10.78 12.54
CA GLY A 238 -7.82 9.97 13.28
C GLY A 238 -9.06 10.75 13.74
N ARG A 239 -9.51 11.71 12.93
CA ARG A 239 -10.68 12.55 13.20
C ARG A 239 -11.49 12.77 11.94
N LEU A 240 -12.79 13.05 12.09
CA LEU A 240 -13.66 13.38 10.97
C LEU A 240 -13.30 14.71 10.32
N ALA A 241 -13.69 14.86 9.05
CA ALA A 241 -13.48 16.05 8.23
C ALA A 241 -14.10 17.31 8.84
N MET A 242 -15.20 17.12 9.57
CA MET A 242 -15.91 18.16 10.30
C MET A 242 -16.15 17.78 11.74
N ILE A 243 -15.91 18.71 12.67
CA ILE A 243 -16.29 18.54 14.07
C ILE A 243 -17.10 19.76 14.52
N GLY A 244 -18.38 19.55 14.85
CA GLY A 244 -19.31 20.62 15.23
C GLY A 244 -18.99 21.31 16.56
N LYS A 245 -18.05 20.79 17.37
CA LYS A 245 -17.65 21.37 18.66
C LYS A 245 -16.83 22.66 18.53
N TYR A 246 -16.24 22.91 17.36
CA TYR A 246 -15.44 24.11 17.11
C TYR A 246 -16.28 25.14 16.37
N GLU A 247 -16.26 26.39 16.85
CA GLU A 247 -16.98 27.50 16.23
C GLU A 247 -16.12 28.24 15.17
N ASP A 248 -14.84 27.90 15.05
CA ASP A 248 -13.89 28.51 14.12
C ASP A 248 -13.43 27.54 13.02
N GLU A 249 -12.47 27.98 12.19
CA GLU A 249 -11.95 27.23 11.05
C GLU A 249 -11.31 25.88 11.41
N ARG A 250 -10.97 25.64 12.69
CA ARG A 250 -10.48 24.33 13.17
C ARG A 250 -11.53 23.23 13.03
N ARG A 251 -12.81 23.61 12.87
CA ARG A 251 -13.91 22.67 12.58
C ARG A 251 -13.69 21.91 11.28
N PHE A 252 -12.97 22.49 10.30
CA PHE A 252 -12.70 21.87 9.01
C PHE A 252 -11.28 21.30 8.96
N LEU A 253 -11.19 19.97 8.85
CA LEU A 253 -9.90 19.28 8.80
C LEU A 253 -9.07 19.68 7.58
N ALA A 254 -9.67 19.84 6.40
CA ALA A 254 -8.96 20.17 5.18
C ALA A 254 -8.19 21.50 5.30
N HIS A 255 -8.83 22.52 5.89
CA HIS A 255 -8.20 23.81 6.15
C HIS A 255 -7.08 23.68 7.19
N LEU A 256 -7.40 23.08 8.35
CA LEU A 256 -6.45 22.92 9.45
C LEU A 256 -5.20 22.11 9.04
N ALA A 257 -5.39 21.03 8.28
CA ALA A 257 -4.32 20.16 7.82
C ALA A 257 -3.37 20.88 6.86
N ARG A 258 -3.90 21.69 5.93
CA ARG A 258 -3.07 22.51 5.04
C ARG A 258 -2.22 23.51 5.82
N LEU A 259 -2.83 24.25 6.74
CA LEU A 259 -2.13 25.22 7.59
C LEU A 259 -0.99 24.54 8.37
N ARG A 260 -1.27 23.42 9.04
CA ARG A 260 -0.27 22.70 9.84
C ARG A 260 0.80 22.01 9.01
N TYR A 261 0.49 21.59 7.80
CA TYR A 261 1.49 21.10 6.84
C TYR A 261 2.46 22.21 6.45
N GLU A 262 1.95 23.39 6.08
CA GLU A 262 2.74 24.55 5.67
C GLU A 262 3.61 25.10 6.81
N GLU A 263 3.13 25.03 8.06
CA GLU A 263 3.88 25.41 9.26
C GLU A 263 4.92 24.36 9.72
N GLY A 264 4.94 23.16 9.12
CA GLY A 264 5.76 22.04 9.62
C GLY A 264 5.30 21.48 10.97
N LYS A 265 4.02 21.66 11.32
CA LYS A 265 3.40 21.34 12.61
C LYS A 265 2.32 20.26 12.54
N LEU A 266 2.38 19.37 11.55
CA LEU A 266 1.41 18.26 11.42
C LEU A 266 1.33 17.39 12.67
N ASP A 267 2.45 17.23 13.37
CA ASP A 267 2.55 16.47 14.61
C ASP A 267 1.57 16.93 15.71
N GLU A 268 1.11 18.19 15.66
CA GLU A 268 0.14 18.75 16.60
C GLU A 268 -1.29 18.24 16.38
N ILE A 269 -1.60 17.75 15.18
CA ILE A 269 -2.96 17.32 14.78
C ILE A 269 -3.09 15.81 14.54
N ILE A 270 -1.98 15.07 14.58
CA ILE A 270 -1.97 13.60 14.49
C ILE A 270 -2.22 13.02 15.89
N ILE A 271 -3.18 12.09 16.01
CA ILE A 271 -3.45 11.44 17.30
C ILE A 271 -2.19 10.69 17.79
N PRO A 272 -1.80 10.85 19.07
CA PRO A 272 -0.55 10.28 19.60
C PRO A 272 -0.39 8.77 19.42
N SER A 273 -1.48 7.99 19.49
CA SER A 273 -1.44 6.53 19.33
C SER A 273 -1.05 6.10 17.91
N ILE A 274 -1.50 6.85 16.90
CA ILE A 274 -1.14 6.62 15.50
C ILE A 274 0.29 7.11 15.27
N ARG A 275 0.62 8.33 15.71
CA ARG A 275 1.93 8.97 15.53
C ARG A 275 3.10 8.06 15.94
N LYS A 276 2.98 7.39 17.09
CA LYS A 276 4.02 6.49 17.62
C LYS A 276 4.31 5.27 16.72
N GLN A 277 3.40 4.93 15.80
CA GLN A 277 3.56 3.79 14.89
C GLN A 277 4.22 4.16 13.56
N ILE A 278 4.21 5.44 13.17
CA ILE A 278 4.58 5.86 11.81
C ILE A 278 6.09 6.05 11.70
N LYS A 279 6.72 5.40 10.71
CA LYS A 279 8.11 5.69 10.36
C LYS A 279 8.23 7.05 9.66
N PRO A 280 9.28 7.85 9.91
CA PRO A 280 9.41 9.20 9.35
C PRO A 280 9.22 9.31 7.82
N ASN A 281 9.83 8.42 7.04
CA ASN A 281 9.69 8.43 5.58
C ASN A 281 8.27 8.05 5.11
N SER A 282 7.59 7.16 5.84
CA SER A 282 6.19 6.82 5.57
C SER A 282 5.30 8.04 5.82
N LEU A 283 5.50 8.73 6.95
CA LEU A 283 4.78 9.96 7.31
C LEU A 283 5.00 11.06 6.26
N GLN A 284 6.26 11.31 5.89
CA GLN A 284 6.61 12.35 4.94
C GLN A 284 5.97 12.09 3.57
N THR A 285 6.07 10.87 3.05
CA THR A 285 5.47 10.50 1.76
C THR A 285 3.95 10.61 1.80
N PHE A 286 3.31 10.08 2.84
CA PHE A 286 1.85 10.11 2.99
C PHE A 286 1.30 11.53 3.13
N SER A 287 1.88 12.32 4.04
CA SER A 287 1.43 13.69 4.30
C SER A 287 1.63 14.60 3.09
N ARG A 288 2.73 14.43 2.35
CA ARG A 288 3.00 15.18 1.12
C ARG A 288 1.94 14.92 0.06
N ILE A 289 1.64 13.65 -0.23
CA ILE A 289 0.63 13.34 -1.26
C ILE A 289 -0.77 13.77 -0.84
N ALA A 290 -1.13 13.62 0.44
CA ALA A 290 -2.40 14.09 0.99
C ALA A 290 -2.53 15.62 0.88
N TYR A 291 -1.46 16.36 1.20
CA TYR A 291 -1.43 17.82 1.06
C TYR A 291 -1.55 18.27 -0.40
N GLN A 292 -0.88 17.59 -1.34
CA GLN A 292 -0.98 17.87 -2.78
C GLN A 292 -2.43 17.70 -3.29
N CYS A 293 -3.17 16.72 -2.78
CA CYS A 293 -4.60 16.55 -3.10
C CYS A 293 -5.46 17.76 -2.67
N LEU A 294 -5.07 18.47 -1.61
CA LEU A 294 -5.82 19.61 -1.07
C LEU A 294 -5.43 20.98 -1.68
N LYS A 295 -4.57 21.01 -2.72
CA LYS A 295 -4.21 22.26 -3.40
C LYS A 295 -5.45 22.94 -4.00
N LEU A 296 -5.50 24.28 -3.91
CA LEU A 296 -6.62 25.05 -4.48
C LEU A 296 -6.60 25.03 -6.01
N GLU A 297 -5.41 25.11 -6.61
CA GLU A 297 -5.24 24.97 -8.05
C GLU A 297 -5.40 23.50 -8.47
N ARG A 298 -6.43 23.19 -9.26
CA ARG A 298 -6.72 21.83 -9.74
C ARG A 298 -5.54 21.18 -10.45
N LYS A 299 -4.84 21.93 -11.30
CA LYS A 299 -3.65 21.47 -12.05
C LYS A 299 -2.47 21.06 -11.17
N GLN A 300 -2.46 21.47 -9.89
CA GLN A 300 -1.42 21.08 -8.93
C GLN A 300 -1.80 19.81 -8.15
N ARG A 301 -3.04 19.32 -8.30
CA ARG A 301 -3.47 18.08 -7.67
C ARG A 301 -2.95 16.89 -8.48
N PRO A 302 -2.49 15.82 -7.82
CA PRO A 302 -2.00 14.63 -8.49
C PRO A 302 -3.14 13.83 -9.10
N THR A 303 -2.82 12.94 -10.04
CA THR A 303 -3.78 11.93 -10.52
C THR A 303 -3.94 10.82 -9.48
N MET A 304 -5.03 10.04 -9.57
CA MET A 304 -5.22 8.88 -8.71
C MET A 304 -4.11 7.83 -8.87
N ALA A 305 -3.56 7.67 -10.07
CA ALA A 305 -2.42 6.78 -10.32
C ALA A 305 -1.17 7.21 -9.52
N THR A 306 -0.84 8.51 -9.55
CA THR A 306 0.27 9.05 -8.74
C THR A 306 -0.03 8.90 -7.24
N ILE A 307 -1.28 9.11 -6.81
CA ILE A 307 -1.65 8.91 -5.40
C ILE A 307 -1.43 7.45 -4.97
N MET A 308 -1.88 6.48 -5.78
CA MET A 308 -1.67 5.05 -5.52
C MET A 308 -0.20 4.71 -5.39
N GLU A 309 0.64 5.18 -6.33
CA GLU A 309 2.09 4.95 -6.30
C GLU A 309 2.71 5.50 -5.00
N GLN A 310 2.38 6.73 -4.61
CA GLN A 310 2.93 7.33 -3.40
C GLN A 310 2.42 6.66 -2.11
N LEU A 311 1.17 6.20 -2.09
CA LEU A 311 0.64 5.41 -0.97
C LEU A 311 1.34 4.04 -0.87
N GLN A 312 1.62 3.39 -2.00
CA GLN A 312 2.38 2.15 -2.06
C GLN A 312 3.82 2.37 -1.55
N ILE A 313 4.50 3.43 -1.98
CA ILE A 313 5.82 3.80 -1.47
C ILE A 313 5.79 4.09 0.05
N SER A 314 4.75 4.80 0.53
CA SER A 314 4.58 5.06 1.95
C SER A 314 4.37 3.76 2.76
N LEU A 315 3.62 2.80 2.20
CA LEU A 315 3.45 1.47 2.76
C LEU A 315 4.78 0.71 2.78
N GLU A 316 5.54 0.74 1.71
CA GLU A 316 6.87 0.13 1.63
C GLU A 316 7.85 0.74 2.64
N PHE A 317 7.86 2.06 2.81
CA PHE A 317 8.62 2.69 3.90
C PHE A 317 8.18 2.18 5.28
N GLN A 318 6.88 1.94 5.47
CA GLN A 318 6.36 1.45 6.72
C GLN A 318 6.72 -0.03 6.98
N ILE A 319 6.49 -0.91 6.02
CA ILE A 319 6.67 -2.36 6.15
C ILE A 319 8.10 -2.82 5.88
N SER A 320 8.94 -1.99 5.24
CA SER A 320 10.31 -2.37 4.93
C SER A 320 11.11 -2.63 6.21
N CYS A 321 11.30 -3.91 6.47
CA CYS A 321 12.65 -4.47 6.51
C CYS A 321 13.19 -4.43 5.06
N ARG A 322 14.33 -3.80 4.83
CA ARG A 322 14.91 -3.52 3.50
C ARG A 322 14.93 -4.81 2.66
N ARG A 323 14.47 -4.79 1.40
CA ARG A 323 14.48 -5.98 0.52
C ARG A 323 15.94 -6.34 0.19
N ILE A 324 16.47 -7.33 0.90
CA ILE A 324 17.85 -7.84 0.73
C ILE A 324 17.86 -8.89 -0.37
N THR A 325 18.63 -8.66 -1.43
CA THR A 325 18.85 -9.60 -2.53
C THR A 325 20.20 -10.28 -2.37
N ARG A 326 20.25 -11.59 -2.62
CA ARG A 326 21.49 -12.38 -2.71
C ARG A 326 22.07 -12.29 -4.11
N ILE A 327 23.30 -11.81 -4.23
CA ILE A 327 23.99 -11.66 -5.51
C ILE A 327 25.24 -12.54 -5.54
N GLY A 328 25.32 -13.35 -6.59
CA GLY A 328 26.45 -14.23 -6.87
C GLY A 328 26.54 -15.45 -5.95
N LEU A 329 27.60 -16.23 -6.15
CA LEU A 329 28.26 -17.10 -5.17
C LEU A 329 29.53 -17.56 -5.90
N TRP A 330 30.59 -16.81 -5.74
CA TRP A 330 31.88 -17.11 -6.37
C TRP A 330 32.63 -18.12 -5.52
N GLY A 331 33.42 -18.99 -6.15
CA GLY A 331 34.07 -20.11 -5.48
C GLY A 331 33.21 -21.38 -5.48
N SER A 332 33.39 -22.23 -4.48
CA SER A 332 32.70 -23.51 -4.36
C SER A 332 31.31 -23.38 -3.75
N SER A 333 30.32 -24.01 -4.38
CA SER A 333 28.95 -24.12 -3.87
C SER A 333 28.73 -25.33 -2.94
N THR A 334 29.70 -26.24 -2.88
CA THR A 334 29.62 -27.50 -2.10
C THR A 334 30.76 -27.65 -1.08
N GLY A 335 31.82 -26.86 -1.17
CA GLY A 335 32.93 -26.85 -0.21
C GLY A 335 32.54 -26.23 1.13
N GLY A 336 33.08 -26.75 2.24
CA GLY A 336 32.91 -26.19 3.59
C GLY A 336 31.46 -26.09 4.10
N SER A 337 31.28 -25.37 5.20
CA SER A 337 29.98 -25.09 5.83
C SER A 337 29.42 -23.74 5.37
N PRO A 338 28.09 -23.61 5.20
CA PRO A 338 27.48 -22.33 4.85
C PRO A 338 27.61 -21.33 6.00
N TRP A 339 27.80 -20.05 5.65
CA TRP A 339 27.84 -18.96 6.61
C TRP A 339 27.12 -17.73 6.04
N SER A 340 26.70 -16.83 6.94
CA SER A 340 25.96 -15.62 6.59
C SER A 340 26.24 -14.52 7.60
N PHE A 341 26.48 -13.33 7.10
CA PHE A 341 26.63 -12.09 7.85
C PHE A 341 25.73 -11.02 7.21
N GLN A 342 24.65 -10.64 7.88
CA GLN A 342 23.76 -9.57 7.44
C GLN A 342 23.91 -8.36 8.36
N LEU A 343 24.04 -7.18 7.75
CA LEU A 343 24.10 -5.93 8.51
C LEU A 343 22.71 -5.56 9.02
N ASP A 344 22.57 -5.37 10.33
CA ASP A 344 21.37 -4.77 10.92
C ASP A 344 21.12 -3.38 10.31
N GLY A 345 19.86 -2.99 10.14
CA GLY A 345 19.48 -1.68 9.63
C GLY A 345 19.98 -0.51 10.48
N SER A 346 20.28 -0.76 11.75
CA SER A 346 20.78 0.19 12.74
C SER A 346 22.30 0.16 12.93
N HIS A 347 23.02 -0.78 12.30
CA HIS A 347 24.47 -0.94 12.45
C HIS A 347 25.22 -0.42 11.21
N LYS A 348 26.49 -0.05 11.39
CA LYS A 348 27.45 0.26 10.31
C LYS A 348 28.61 -0.71 10.31
N LEU A 349 29.09 -1.12 9.13
CA LEU A 349 30.31 -1.92 9.01
C LEU A 349 31.51 -1.01 9.29
N ARG A 350 32.40 -1.44 10.20
CA ARG A 350 33.59 -0.67 10.60
C ARG A 350 34.89 -1.33 10.29
N LYS A 351 34.91 -2.67 10.29
CA LYS A 351 36.12 -3.42 10.00
C LYS A 351 35.82 -4.68 9.22
N ILE A 352 36.65 -4.98 8.23
CA ILE A 352 36.83 -6.33 7.69
C ILE A 352 38.22 -6.82 8.09
N THR A 353 38.30 -8.01 8.67
CA THR A 353 39.56 -8.69 8.99
C THR A 353 39.72 -9.86 8.04
N LEU A 354 40.85 -9.93 7.35
CA LEU A 354 41.23 -11.04 6.46
C LEU A 354 42.48 -11.74 6.97
N ASP A 355 42.45 -13.07 7.03
CA ASP A 355 43.66 -13.91 7.07
C ASP A 355 43.94 -14.40 5.65
N HIS A 356 45.08 -14.03 5.08
CA HIS A 356 45.42 -14.35 3.70
C HIS A 356 46.93 -14.52 3.49
N GLU A 357 47.30 -15.21 2.42
CA GLU A 357 48.67 -15.29 1.89
C GLU A 357 48.59 -15.64 0.40
N ASP A 358 48.75 -16.92 0.04
CA ASP A 358 48.51 -17.40 -1.32
C ASP A 358 47.02 -17.51 -1.64
N TRP A 359 46.17 -17.62 -0.61
CA TRP A 359 44.71 -17.78 -0.69
C TRP A 359 44.03 -16.95 0.39
N ILE A 360 42.72 -16.78 0.31
CA ILE A 360 41.93 -16.22 1.43
C ILE A 360 41.60 -17.36 2.40
N TYR A 361 42.20 -17.34 3.59
CA TYR A 361 41.99 -18.35 4.62
C TYR A 361 40.70 -18.09 5.40
N SER A 362 40.49 -16.85 5.85
CA SER A 362 39.28 -16.46 6.58
C SER A 362 38.89 -14.99 6.40
N ILE A 363 37.62 -14.69 6.67
CA ILE A 363 37.07 -13.32 6.71
C ILE A 363 36.22 -13.12 7.97
N GLY A 364 36.35 -11.96 8.61
CA GLY A 364 35.55 -11.54 9.74
C GLY A 364 35.13 -10.07 9.65
N PHE A 365 34.08 -9.71 10.37
CA PHE A 365 33.44 -8.40 10.31
C PHE A 365 33.25 -7.80 11.70
N THR A 366 33.49 -6.49 11.84
CA THR A 366 33.11 -5.71 13.03
C THR A 366 32.15 -4.60 12.62
N THR A 367 31.04 -4.48 13.35
CA THR A 367 30.02 -3.44 13.16
C THR A 367 29.92 -2.53 14.38
N GLU A 368 29.52 -1.29 14.18
CA GLU A 368 29.15 -0.35 15.25
C GLU A 368 27.63 -0.12 15.24
N ASP A 369 26.99 -0.17 16.41
CA ASP A 369 25.57 0.11 16.57
C ASP A 369 25.28 1.62 16.82
N LEU A 370 24.00 1.99 16.93
CA LEU A 370 23.59 3.38 17.18
C LEU A 370 24.07 3.96 18.52
N SER A 371 24.47 3.10 19.48
CA SER A 371 25.03 3.51 20.76
C SER A 371 26.55 3.69 20.74
N GLY A 372 27.19 3.40 19.59
CA GLY A 372 28.65 3.43 19.43
C GLY A 372 29.34 2.15 19.90
N LEU A 373 28.60 1.06 20.16
CA LEU A 373 29.18 -0.20 20.61
C LEU A 373 29.63 -1.05 19.42
N PHE A 374 30.86 -1.56 19.50
CA PHE A 374 31.45 -2.43 18.48
C PHE A 374 31.11 -3.91 18.73
N ASN A 375 30.62 -4.58 17.71
CA ASN A 375 30.25 -5.99 17.70
C ASN A 375 31.03 -6.74 16.61
N SER A 376 31.80 -7.75 17.00
CA SER A 376 32.56 -8.59 16.05
C SER A 376 31.85 -9.91 15.78
N SER A 377 31.79 -10.28 14.51
CA SER A 377 31.31 -11.59 14.05
C SER A 377 32.36 -12.68 14.25
N GLN A 378 31.95 -13.94 14.10
CA GLN A 378 32.88 -15.06 13.97
C GLN A 378 33.69 -14.93 12.68
N GLN A 379 34.93 -15.44 12.67
CA GLN A 379 35.66 -15.60 11.42
C GLN A 379 35.09 -16.78 10.63
N HIS A 380 34.95 -16.60 9.32
CA HIS A 380 34.48 -17.60 8.39
C HIS A 380 35.65 -18.09 7.55
N GLY A 381 36.05 -19.36 7.75
CA GLY A 381 37.25 -19.97 7.18
C GLY A 381 38.27 -20.32 8.25
N GLY A 382 39.48 -20.74 7.86
CA GLY A 382 40.54 -21.11 8.80
C GLY A 382 40.28 -22.38 9.61
N GLY A 383 39.32 -23.23 9.18
CA GLY A 383 39.05 -24.52 9.80
C GLY A 383 40.31 -25.39 9.86
N GLY A 384 40.49 -26.15 10.95
CA GLY A 384 41.66 -27.02 11.13
C GLY A 384 42.92 -26.34 11.65
N GLY A 385 42.82 -25.12 12.20
CA GLY A 385 43.91 -24.48 12.96
C GLY A 385 44.98 -23.79 12.12
N ARG A 386 44.73 -23.56 10.82
CA ARG A 386 45.54 -22.64 10.02
C ARG A 386 45.04 -21.21 10.24
N SER A 387 45.56 -20.58 11.28
CA SER A 387 45.64 -19.14 11.44
C SER A 387 47.12 -18.78 11.38
N GLY A 388 47.60 -18.20 10.29
CA GLY A 388 49.06 -18.02 10.17
C GLY A 388 49.57 -17.43 8.87
N GLY A 389 48.70 -16.93 8.00
CA GLY A 389 49.13 -16.02 6.94
C GLY A 389 49.36 -14.61 7.49
N GLN A 390 49.20 -13.63 6.60
CA GLN A 390 49.16 -12.22 6.93
C GLN A 390 47.73 -11.82 7.34
N ILE A 391 47.60 -11.20 8.53
CA ILE A 391 46.33 -10.58 8.94
C ILE A 391 46.29 -9.15 8.40
N SER A 392 45.24 -8.83 7.66
CA SER A 392 44.95 -7.47 7.19
C SER A 392 43.64 -6.97 7.76
N GLU A 393 43.66 -5.77 8.31
CA GLU A 393 42.50 -5.08 8.87
C GLU A 393 42.13 -3.88 7.99
N ILE A 394 40.92 -3.90 7.46
CA ILE A 394 40.35 -2.86 6.61
C ILE A 394 39.37 -2.07 7.47
N ASN A 395 39.73 -0.86 7.85
CA ASN A 395 38.91 0.02 8.68
C ASN A 395 38.17 1.04 7.81
N PHE A 396 36.90 1.29 8.13
CA PHE A 396 36.03 2.21 7.40
C PHE A 396 35.65 3.42 8.27
N ASP A 397 35.75 4.62 7.69
CA ASP A 397 35.29 5.86 8.33
C ASP A 397 33.77 5.91 8.54
N ALA A 398 33.31 6.88 9.33
CA ALA A 398 31.90 7.16 9.61
C ALA A 398 31.00 7.22 8.35
N ASP A 399 31.54 7.77 7.28
CA ASP A 399 30.94 8.10 5.98
C ASP A 399 31.53 7.29 4.81
N GLU A 400 32.26 6.21 5.11
CA GLU A 400 32.85 5.34 4.10
C GLU A 400 31.99 4.08 3.89
N ASP A 401 31.54 3.88 2.67
CA ASP A 401 30.68 2.76 2.27
C ASP A 401 31.33 1.95 1.16
N ILE A 402 31.15 0.63 1.18
CA ILE A 402 31.59 -0.26 0.11
C ILE A 402 30.76 0.04 -1.15
N THR A 403 31.45 0.26 -2.27
CA THR A 403 30.89 0.56 -3.60
C THR A 403 31.31 -0.46 -4.67
N GLY A 404 32.17 -1.40 -4.32
CA GLY A 404 32.59 -2.47 -5.22
C GLY A 404 33.34 -3.57 -4.49
N ILE A 405 33.14 -4.81 -4.94
CA ILE A 405 33.93 -5.96 -4.50
C ILE A 405 34.39 -6.69 -5.75
N LEU A 406 35.69 -6.96 -5.80
CA LEU A 406 36.34 -7.71 -6.86
C LEU A 406 37.16 -8.84 -6.25
N GLY A 407 37.43 -9.86 -7.02
CA GLY A 407 38.30 -10.94 -6.58
C GLY A 407 38.59 -11.94 -7.66
N THR A 408 39.28 -13.01 -7.26
CA THR A 408 39.52 -14.16 -8.12
C THR A 408 39.15 -15.45 -7.42
N VAL A 409 38.77 -16.45 -8.21
CA VAL A 409 38.51 -17.82 -7.78
C VAL A 409 39.61 -18.70 -8.35
N GLY A 410 40.32 -19.40 -7.47
CA GLY A 410 41.43 -20.26 -7.83
C GLY A 410 41.25 -21.69 -7.33
N VAL A 411 42.14 -22.57 -7.79
CA VAL A 411 42.23 -23.95 -7.31
C VAL A 411 43.50 -24.08 -6.47
N THR A 412 43.34 -24.49 -5.21
CA THR A 412 44.46 -24.58 -4.26
C THR A 412 45.54 -25.55 -4.73
N THR A 413 46.79 -25.20 -4.47
CA THR A 413 47.98 -26.01 -4.76
C THR A 413 48.71 -26.40 -3.46
N GLY A 414 49.67 -27.31 -3.54
CA GLY A 414 50.44 -27.77 -2.37
C GLY A 414 49.71 -28.84 -1.53
N ARG A 415 49.81 -28.74 -0.20
CA ARG A 415 49.38 -29.78 0.76
C ARG A 415 47.87 -30.09 0.73
N TYR A 416 47.04 -29.09 0.41
CA TYR A 416 45.60 -29.24 0.25
C TYR A 416 45.23 -28.89 -1.19
N ARG A 417 45.64 -29.75 -2.14
CA ARG A 417 45.45 -29.50 -3.57
C ARG A 417 44.01 -29.80 -4.00
N GLY A 418 43.47 -28.98 -4.90
CA GLY A 418 42.23 -29.28 -5.63
C GLY A 418 40.95 -28.67 -5.05
N TYR A 419 41.03 -27.79 -4.05
CA TYR A 419 39.87 -27.06 -3.55
C TYR A 419 39.66 -25.79 -4.38
N ILE A 420 38.42 -25.54 -4.81
CA ILE A 420 38.02 -24.28 -5.43
C ILE A 420 37.73 -23.29 -4.30
N VAL A 421 38.47 -22.19 -4.27
CA VAL A 421 38.43 -21.20 -3.18
C VAL A 421 38.50 -19.78 -3.71
N ILE A 422 38.12 -18.81 -2.88
CA ILE A 422 38.44 -17.41 -3.13
C ILE A 422 39.96 -17.22 -2.98
N SER A 423 40.63 -16.86 -4.07
CA SER A 423 42.09 -16.70 -4.09
C SER A 423 42.53 -15.27 -3.86
N SER A 424 41.73 -14.29 -4.26
CA SER A 424 41.97 -12.89 -3.92
C SER A 424 40.69 -12.08 -3.68
N LEU A 425 40.82 -11.00 -2.92
CA LEU A 425 39.75 -10.02 -2.68
C LEU A 425 40.27 -8.59 -2.76
N CYS A 426 39.46 -7.70 -3.32
CA CYS A 426 39.63 -6.26 -3.32
C CYS A 426 38.30 -5.58 -2.98
N PHE A 427 38.34 -4.61 -2.08
CA PHE A 427 37.18 -3.82 -1.68
C PHE A 427 37.36 -2.39 -2.16
N ARG A 428 36.38 -1.87 -2.91
CA ARG A 428 36.31 -0.46 -3.29
C ARG A 428 35.28 0.22 -2.42
N THR A 429 35.60 1.42 -1.96
CA THR A 429 34.70 2.30 -1.23
C THR A 429 34.45 3.56 -2.04
N ASN A 430 33.54 4.40 -1.55
CA ASN A 430 33.38 5.76 -2.05
C ASN A 430 34.62 6.65 -1.83
N LYS A 431 35.63 6.22 -1.04
CA LYS A 431 36.84 6.99 -0.75
C LYS A 431 38.12 6.40 -1.33
N GLN A 432 38.27 5.07 -1.30
CA GLN A 432 39.53 4.41 -1.62
C GLN A 432 39.32 2.95 -2.07
N SER A 433 40.42 2.22 -2.24
CA SER A 433 40.42 0.79 -2.57
C SER A 433 41.41 0.05 -1.68
N PHE A 434 41.02 -1.14 -1.24
CA PHE A 434 41.80 -2.02 -0.39
C PHE A 434 42.13 -3.32 -1.11
N GLY A 435 43.38 -3.78 -1.02
CA GLY A 435 43.86 -5.02 -1.64
C GLY A 435 44.65 -4.81 -2.95
N PRO A 436 44.85 -5.86 -3.76
CA PRO A 436 44.32 -7.21 -3.56
C PRO A 436 44.93 -7.88 -2.32
N PHE A 437 44.09 -8.59 -1.58
CA PHE A 437 44.50 -9.53 -0.54
C PHE A 437 44.51 -10.92 -1.14
N GLY A 438 45.41 -11.80 -0.71
CA GLY A 438 45.64 -13.08 -1.36
C GLY A 438 46.39 -12.95 -2.69
N LYS A 439 46.35 -14.01 -3.50
CA LYS A 439 47.01 -14.06 -4.81
C LYS A 439 45.98 -14.13 -5.93
N GLU A 440 46.05 -13.18 -6.86
CA GLU A 440 45.16 -13.18 -8.03
C GLU A 440 45.47 -14.38 -8.94
N THR A 441 44.60 -15.40 -8.91
CA THR A 441 44.75 -16.62 -9.72
C THR A 441 43.39 -17.12 -10.19
N GLY A 442 43.32 -17.71 -11.39
CA GLY A 442 42.08 -18.25 -11.94
C GLY A 442 41.08 -17.17 -12.41
N ASP A 443 39.79 -17.42 -12.21
CA ASP A 443 38.71 -16.64 -12.81
C ASP A 443 38.39 -15.39 -11.98
N ARG A 444 38.30 -14.24 -12.66
CA ARG A 444 37.94 -12.96 -12.03
C ARG A 444 36.44 -12.85 -11.80
N PHE A 445 36.07 -12.20 -10.71
CA PHE A 445 34.70 -11.80 -10.46
C PHE A 445 34.59 -10.37 -9.94
N SER A 446 33.40 -9.80 -10.11
CA SER A 446 32.99 -8.54 -9.50
C SER A 446 31.52 -8.59 -9.12
N VAL A 447 31.16 -7.93 -8.03
CA VAL A 447 29.77 -7.75 -7.65
C VAL A 447 29.14 -6.66 -8.54
N PRO A 448 28.01 -6.92 -9.22
CA PRO A 448 27.26 -5.90 -9.96
C PRO A 448 26.58 -4.93 -8.98
N TRP A 449 27.14 -3.73 -8.86
CA TRP A 449 26.73 -2.72 -7.86
C TRP A 449 25.59 -1.80 -8.31
N ASP A 450 25.16 -1.92 -9.56
CA ASP A 450 24.01 -1.23 -10.16
C ASP A 450 22.65 -1.64 -9.55
N VAL A 451 22.64 -2.66 -8.69
CA VAL A 451 21.42 -3.28 -8.13
C VAL A 451 21.17 -2.88 -6.66
N GLY A 452 22.03 -2.09 -6.01
CA GLY A 452 21.80 -1.73 -4.61
C GLY A 452 22.98 -1.19 -3.80
N SER A 453 22.70 -0.90 -2.52
CA SER A 453 23.71 -0.61 -1.50
C SER A 453 24.09 -1.87 -0.71
N PHE A 454 25.30 -1.90 -0.14
CA PHE A 454 25.80 -3.06 0.61
C PHE A 454 24.94 -3.42 1.84
N ALA A 455 24.70 -4.72 2.05
CA ALA A 455 23.86 -5.22 3.13
C ALA A 455 24.46 -6.40 3.92
N GLY A 456 25.62 -6.91 3.52
CA GLY A 456 26.26 -8.05 4.16
C GLY A 456 26.89 -9.03 3.17
N PHE A 457 27.37 -10.16 3.71
CA PHE A 457 28.00 -11.24 2.97
C PHE A 457 27.36 -12.59 3.31
N TYR A 458 27.49 -13.55 2.41
CA TYR A 458 27.25 -14.96 2.72
C TYR A 458 28.23 -15.81 1.93
N GLY A 459 28.31 -17.09 2.24
CA GLY A 459 29.17 -17.96 1.47
C GLY A 459 29.26 -19.35 2.04
N ARG A 460 30.38 -19.99 1.72
CA ARG A 460 30.80 -21.25 2.34
C ARG A 460 32.25 -21.15 2.76
N ALA A 461 32.59 -21.81 3.85
CA ALA A 461 33.93 -21.79 4.39
C ALA A 461 34.28 -23.09 5.11
N GLY A 462 35.53 -23.51 4.95
CA GLY A 462 36.12 -24.70 5.54
C GLY A 462 37.53 -24.38 6.01
N PHE A 463 38.52 -25.08 5.47
CA PHE A 463 39.95 -24.74 5.67
C PHE A 463 40.30 -23.37 5.07
N TYR A 464 39.59 -22.96 4.01
CA TYR A 464 39.73 -21.69 3.31
C TYR A 464 38.35 -21.00 3.22
N LEU A 465 38.35 -19.78 2.68
CA LEU A 465 37.12 -19.15 2.20
C LEU A 465 36.71 -19.80 0.87
N ASP A 466 35.92 -20.86 0.96
CA ASP A 466 35.57 -21.70 -0.19
C ASP A 466 34.66 -20.97 -1.19
N GLY A 467 33.74 -20.13 -0.72
CA GLY A 467 32.92 -19.29 -1.58
C GLY A 467 32.36 -18.05 -0.89
N LEU A 468 32.08 -17.02 -1.69
CA LEU A 468 31.63 -15.71 -1.24
C LEU A 468 30.52 -15.17 -2.16
N GLY A 469 29.48 -14.63 -1.55
CA GLY A 469 28.40 -13.88 -2.19
C GLY A 469 28.05 -12.66 -1.34
N CYS A 470 27.25 -11.76 -1.89
CA CYS A 470 26.91 -10.50 -1.23
C CYS A 470 25.40 -10.34 -1.07
N TYR A 471 25.01 -9.71 0.03
CA TYR A 471 23.68 -9.17 0.22
C TYR A 471 23.68 -7.71 -0.23
N LEU A 472 22.79 -7.34 -1.14
CA LEU A 472 22.54 -5.95 -1.54
C LEU A 472 21.12 -5.53 -1.12
N LYS A 473 21.00 -4.29 -0.62
CA LYS A 473 19.74 -3.59 -0.39
C LYS A 473 19.38 -2.89 -1.68
N ALA A 474 18.21 -3.18 -2.26
CA ALA A 474 17.73 -2.45 -3.42
C ALA A 474 17.75 -0.94 -3.12
N THR A 475 18.41 -0.17 -3.98
CA THR A 475 18.28 1.29 -4.01
C THR A 475 16.88 1.59 -4.54
N MET A 476 16.08 2.32 -3.76
CA MET A 476 14.83 2.90 -4.26
C MET A 476 15.12 4.08 -5.16
#